data_AF-A0A8S1DCE6-F1
#
_entry.id   AF-A0A8S1DCE6-F1
#
_cell.length_a   1.000
_cell.length_b   1.000
_cell.length_c   1.000
_cell.angle_alpha   90.00
_cell.angle_beta   90.00
_cell.angle_gamma   90.00
#
_symmetry.space_group_name_H-M   'P 1'
#
loop_
_entity.id
_entity.type
_entity.pdbx_description
1 polymer ?
#
loop_
_entity_poly.entity_id
_entity_poly.type
_entity_poly.pdbx_seq_one_letter_code
_entity_poly.pdbx_strand_id
1 'polypeptide(L)'
;MAMVNSTNLILQTLVSVFNLGGIQNPPPSLINFEANHSTDFFPIVIKGKSDTKCYRQYGYGCFSIDSPWPYNRPVNLFPEHPDKINPNFCLFTRYNREKGHPLRANDTSTFFKSFFKEDRQTFFIIHGYLETGNKTWIKKLTGELLKSHDANVIVVDWNGGSGPPYAQAVANIRLVGRAVAIMIIKLKEELGLRPLRTHIIGHSLGAHTAGYAGTAIRQGWHVKLGRISGLDPAEPHFEKTDPEVRLDPTDAEFVDVIHTDAAPFISGGFGIKQPVGHVDFYPNGGEGMPGCENAVFDSLADNRGFMSGFRKALGCNHIRSYEYFTESVNTKCEFTGAECESFERYENGLCFGCKELGGSRACARMGFHARPIPHRSLVQMYLSTADKTPFCQHQYLVQLQISNSSSSQAHGGEVGAFYLQLNGTSGVTRRIKLQESAQYFAPGASWQKVVPAAGVGALREIKLEWDYQHTYWNPLSWRVYGEAMIFLDEVTITVLETGERLRICPGGDEPFKSWDPRTFPVGTHLCLGASNNVIPAANIHH
;
A
#
# COMPACT_ATOMS: atom_id res chain seq x y z
N MET A 1 24.83 -3.12 -30.29
CA MET A 1 23.46 -3.20 -29.75
C MET A 1 23.23 -1.93 -28.95
N ALA A 2 22.46 -0.99 -29.51
CA ALA A 2 22.20 0.29 -28.86
C ALA A 2 21.22 0.09 -27.69
N MET A 3 21.63 0.51 -26.48
CA MET A 3 20.72 0.67 -25.36
C MET A 3 19.68 1.73 -25.75
N VAL A 4 18.44 1.30 -25.94
CA VAL A 4 17.31 2.21 -26.12
C VAL A 4 17.10 2.95 -24.81
N ASN A 5 17.12 4.28 -24.88
CA ASN A 5 16.99 5.23 -23.78
C ASN A 5 15.58 5.11 -23.14
N SER A 6 15.41 4.15 -22.24
CA SER A 6 14.14 3.74 -21.63
C SER A 6 13.42 4.87 -20.89
N THR A 7 14.17 5.82 -20.32
CA THR A 7 13.66 7.00 -19.63
C THR A 7 12.87 7.93 -20.55
N ASN A 8 13.33 8.11 -21.79
CA ASN A 8 12.64 8.97 -22.77
C ASN A 8 11.32 8.35 -23.26
N LEU A 9 11.26 7.02 -23.38
CA LEU A 9 10.04 6.31 -23.77
C LEU A 9 9.00 6.32 -22.65
N ILE A 10 9.42 6.15 -21.39
CA ILE A 10 8.55 6.27 -20.21
C ILE A 10 7.99 7.69 -20.11
N LEU A 11 8.84 8.72 -20.25
CA LEU A 11 8.41 10.11 -20.19
C LEU A 11 7.43 10.44 -21.33
N GLN A 12 7.71 10.04 -22.58
CA GLN A 12 6.78 10.24 -23.71
C GLN A 12 5.46 9.48 -23.55
N THR A 13 5.46 8.34 -22.84
CA THR A 13 4.25 7.54 -22.63
C THR A 13 3.44 8.02 -21.42
N LEU A 14 4.08 8.51 -20.36
CA LEU A 14 3.41 9.28 -19.31
C LEU A 14 2.80 10.55 -19.93
N VAL A 15 3.55 11.25 -20.76
CA VAL A 15 3.05 12.39 -21.52
C VAL A 15 1.89 12.00 -22.43
N SER A 16 1.81 10.81 -23.04
CA SER A 16 0.64 10.41 -23.86
C SER A 16 -0.56 9.87 -23.06
N VAL A 17 -0.32 9.25 -21.90
CA VAL A 17 -1.39 8.85 -20.93
C VAL A 17 -2.01 10.07 -20.24
N PHE A 18 -1.22 11.16 -20.10
CA PHE A 18 -1.61 12.36 -19.37
C PHE A 18 -1.81 13.63 -20.25
N ASN A 19 -1.42 13.68 -21.54
CA ASN A 19 -1.60 14.88 -22.39
C ASN A 19 -3.01 15.07 -22.95
N LEU A 20 -3.63 16.14 -22.46
CA LEU A 20 -3.91 17.38 -23.22
C LEU A 20 -4.19 17.21 -24.72
N GLY A 21 -5.48 17.10 -25.06
CA GLY A 21 -5.93 17.54 -26.37
C GLY A 21 -5.80 19.06 -26.49
N GLY A 22 -5.13 19.52 -27.54
CA GLY A 22 -5.35 20.85 -28.12
C GLY A 22 -4.26 21.90 -27.88
N ILE A 23 -3.11 21.76 -28.54
CA ILE A 23 -2.42 22.93 -29.10
C ILE A 23 -2.41 22.73 -30.61
N GLN A 24 -3.46 23.24 -31.28
CA GLN A 24 -3.27 23.69 -32.66
C GLN A 24 -2.47 24.99 -32.58
N ASN A 25 -1.36 25.04 -33.30
CA ASN A 25 -0.44 26.17 -33.42
C ASN A 25 -1.20 27.51 -33.49
N PRO A 26 -1.02 28.46 -32.55
CA PRO A 26 -1.42 29.83 -32.80
C PRO A 26 -0.45 30.47 -33.82
N PRO A 27 -0.91 31.42 -34.65
CA PRO A 27 -0.07 32.05 -35.67
C PRO A 27 1.10 32.83 -35.04
N PRO A 28 2.24 32.93 -35.75
CA PRO A 28 3.46 33.51 -35.21
C PRO A 28 3.38 35.03 -35.24
N SER A 29 2.90 35.64 -34.16
CA SER A 29 3.31 37.00 -33.82
C SER A 29 3.00 37.33 -32.35
N LEU A 30 4.04 37.87 -31.70
CA LEU A 30 4.03 38.58 -30.41
C LEU A 30 3.99 37.72 -29.13
N ILE A 31 5.09 37.01 -28.86
CA ILE A 31 5.57 36.83 -27.47
C ILE A 31 7.11 36.98 -27.48
N ASN A 32 7.61 38.09 -26.95
CA ASN A 32 9.02 38.26 -26.62
C ASN A 32 9.32 37.40 -25.40
N PHE A 33 10.24 36.44 -25.54
CA PHE A 33 10.84 35.72 -24.41
C PHE A 33 12.08 36.48 -23.96
N GLU A 34 12.06 37.06 -22.76
CA GLU A 34 13.29 37.24 -21.99
C GLU A 34 13.48 35.97 -21.16
N ALA A 35 14.51 35.21 -21.51
CA ALA A 35 14.91 34.03 -20.76
C ALA A 35 15.61 34.49 -19.47
N ASN A 36 14.97 34.25 -18.33
CA ASN A 36 15.64 34.30 -17.04
C ASN A 36 15.59 32.92 -16.38
N HIS A 37 16.76 32.37 -16.09
CA HIS A 37 16.95 31.08 -15.44
C HIS A 37 16.34 31.10 -14.04
N SER A 38 15.12 30.58 -13.92
CA SER A 38 14.52 30.16 -12.64
C SER A 38 13.60 28.96 -12.92
N THR A 39 13.75 27.89 -12.14
CA THR A 39 13.05 26.61 -12.27
C THR A 39 11.63 26.65 -11.68
N ASP A 40 10.89 27.73 -11.94
CA ASP A 40 9.51 27.87 -11.50
C ASP A 40 8.56 27.42 -12.62
N PHE A 41 8.01 26.21 -12.49
CA PHE A 41 6.87 25.78 -13.30
C PHE A 41 5.64 26.59 -12.90
N PHE A 42 5.34 27.66 -13.63
CA PHE A 42 4.12 28.45 -13.42
C PHE A 42 2.86 27.61 -13.80
N PRO A 43 1.84 27.54 -12.93
CA PRO A 43 0.60 26.85 -13.25
C PRO A 43 -0.15 27.55 -14.39
N ILE A 44 -0.66 26.79 -15.35
CA ILE A 44 -1.55 27.31 -16.38
C ILE A 44 -2.96 27.40 -15.78
N VAL A 45 -3.30 28.59 -15.29
CA VAL A 45 -4.66 28.93 -14.88
C VAL A 45 -5.42 29.45 -16.11
N ILE A 46 -6.39 28.69 -16.61
CA ILE A 46 -7.31 29.20 -17.63
C ILE A 46 -8.26 30.17 -16.93
N LYS A 47 -7.83 31.44 -16.79
CA LYS A 47 -8.64 32.51 -16.20
C LYS A 47 -9.84 32.81 -17.11
N GLY A 48 -11.01 32.29 -16.72
CA GLY A 48 -12.30 32.79 -17.19
C GLY A 48 -12.69 34.08 -16.46
N LYS A 49 -13.83 34.68 -16.81
CA LYS A 49 -14.38 35.90 -16.16
C LYS A 49 -14.70 35.74 -14.66
N SER A 50 -14.66 34.53 -14.10
CA SER A 50 -14.89 34.24 -12.69
C SER A 50 -14.04 33.04 -12.28
N ASP A 51 -13.39 33.14 -11.13
CA ASP A 51 -12.60 32.06 -10.53
C ASP A 51 -13.47 31.01 -9.81
N THR A 52 -14.80 31.11 -9.96
CA THR A 52 -15.78 30.21 -9.33
C THR A 52 -16.85 29.77 -10.33
N LYS A 53 -17.19 28.47 -10.32
CA LYS A 53 -18.29 27.89 -11.10
C LYS A 53 -19.30 27.20 -10.19
N CYS A 54 -20.59 27.50 -10.37
CA CYS A 54 -21.66 27.00 -9.51
C CYS A 54 -22.60 26.03 -10.23
N TYR A 55 -23.03 24.99 -9.52
CA TYR A 55 -23.99 23.97 -9.92
C TYR A 55 -25.14 23.89 -8.90
N ARG A 56 -25.66 25.06 -8.48
CA ARG A 56 -26.69 25.18 -7.42
C ARG A 56 -28.00 24.50 -7.81
N GLN A 57 -28.37 24.53 -9.08
CA GLN A 57 -29.55 23.86 -9.61
C GLN A 57 -29.51 22.32 -9.46
N TYR A 58 -28.32 21.75 -9.26
CA TYR A 58 -28.11 20.33 -8.97
C TYR A 58 -27.81 20.04 -7.49
N GLY A 59 -27.80 21.07 -6.63
CA GLY A 59 -27.47 20.94 -5.21
C GLY A 59 -25.98 20.82 -4.88
N TYR A 60 -25.07 20.97 -5.86
CA TYR A 60 -23.62 20.77 -5.63
C TYR A 60 -22.85 22.03 -5.18
N GLY A 61 -23.51 23.18 -5.07
CA GLY A 61 -22.86 24.42 -4.63
C GLY A 61 -21.91 25.01 -5.67
N CYS A 62 -20.78 25.56 -5.23
CA CYS A 62 -19.82 26.25 -6.08
C CYS A 62 -18.39 25.70 -5.89
N PHE A 63 -17.61 25.76 -6.95
CA PHE A 63 -16.23 25.27 -7.00
C PHE A 63 -15.33 26.42 -7.45
N SER A 64 -14.40 26.83 -6.58
CA SER A 64 -13.38 27.82 -6.91
C SER A 64 -12.12 27.14 -7.46
N ILE A 65 -11.38 27.84 -8.33
CA ILE A 65 -10.03 27.47 -8.76
C ILE A 65 -8.95 28.38 -8.17
N ASP A 66 -9.32 29.27 -7.23
CA ASP A 66 -8.39 30.14 -6.48
C ASP A 66 -7.53 29.35 -5.49
N SER A 67 -6.66 30.03 -4.75
CA SER A 67 -5.91 29.43 -3.64
C SER A 67 -6.84 28.61 -2.70
N PRO A 68 -6.43 27.42 -2.23
CA PRO A 68 -5.11 26.77 -2.44
C PRO A 68 -5.02 25.86 -3.69
N TRP A 69 -6.04 25.86 -4.54
CA TRP A 69 -6.20 24.87 -5.62
C TRP A 69 -5.10 24.87 -6.72
N PRO A 70 -4.46 25.99 -7.10
CA PRO A 70 -3.41 25.98 -8.13
C PRO A 70 -2.04 25.45 -7.67
N TYR A 71 -1.74 25.45 -6.37
CA TYR A 71 -0.42 25.08 -5.87
C TYR A 71 -0.17 23.58 -6.09
N ASN A 72 0.96 23.23 -6.74
CA ASN A 72 1.28 21.86 -7.16
C ASN A 72 0.21 21.20 -8.06
N ARG A 73 -0.61 22.02 -8.75
CA ARG A 73 -1.56 21.62 -9.79
C ARG A 73 -1.28 22.39 -11.09
N PRO A 74 -0.46 21.84 -12.00
CA PRO A 74 -0.06 22.53 -13.22
C PRO A 74 -1.25 22.97 -14.09
N VAL A 75 -2.32 22.17 -14.11
CA VAL A 75 -3.56 22.46 -14.82
C VAL A 75 -4.71 22.36 -13.82
N ASN A 76 -5.30 23.51 -13.48
CA ASN A 76 -6.43 23.59 -12.55
C ASN A 76 -7.71 23.94 -13.32
N LEU A 77 -8.70 23.04 -13.28
CA LEU A 77 -9.93 23.14 -14.04
C LEU A 77 -11.16 23.13 -13.12
N PHE A 78 -12.27 23.66 -13.62
CA PHE A 78 -13.56 23.42 -12.99
C PHE A 78 -14.02 21.98 -13.26
N PRO A 79 -14.79 21.37 -12.35
CA PRO A 79 -15.48 20.13 -12.66
C PRO A 79 -16.35 20.30 -13.91
N GLU A 80 -16.52 19.25 -14.69
CA GLU A 80 -17.44 19.22 -15.82
C GLU A 80 -18.90 19.32 -15.36
N HIS A 81 -19.81 19.47 -16.33
CA HIS A 81 -21.23 19.54 -16.05
C HIS A 81 -21.71 18.27 -15.32
N PRO A 82 -22.60 18.38 -14.31
CA PRO A 82 -23.05 17.22 -13.53
C PRO A 82 -23.63 16.07 -14.35
N ASP A 83 -24.36 16.38 -15.44
CA ASP A 83 -24.92 15.34 -16.34
C ASP A 83 -23.86 14.56 -17.11
N LYS A 84 -22.66 15.13 -17.30
CA LYS A 84 -21.54 14.43 -17.94
C LYS A 84 -20.86 13.48 -16.96
N ILE A 85 -20.58 13.96 -15.75
CA ILE A 85 -19.92 13.16 -14.70
C ILE A 85 -20.88 12.05 -14.22
N ASN A 86 -22.14 12.42 -13.98
CA ASN A 86 -23.28 11.60 -13.56
C ASN A 86 -22.91 10.44 -12.60
N PRO A 87 -22.47 10.73 -11.36
CA PRO A 87 -22.13 9.70 -10.39
C PRO A 87 -23.35 8.82 -10.05
N ASN A 88 -23.22 7.52 -10.21
CA ASN A 88 -24.24 6.54 -9.87
C ASN A 88 -23.90 5.82 -8.56
N PHE A 89 -24.92 5.59 -7.74
CA PHE A 89 -24.78 4.92 -6.45
C PHE A 89 -25.58 3.62 -6.48
N CYS A 90 -24.90 2.48 -6.37
CA CYS A 90 -25.53 1.17 -6.42
C CYS A 90 -25.34 0.44 -5.10
N LEU A 91 -26.45 0.16 -4.41
CA LEU A 91 -26.48 -0.57 -3.15
C LEU A 91 -26.48 -2.08 -3.38
N PHE A 92 -25.55 -2.76 -2.70
CA PHE A 92 -25.47 -4.19 -2.55
C PHE A 92 -25.60 -4.55 -1.08
N THR A 93 -26.37 -5.61 -0.81
CA THR A 93 -26.55 -6.21 0.51
C THR A 93 -26.49 -7.73 0.37
N ARG A 94 -26.59 -8.47 1.48
CA ARG A 94 -26.72 -9.94 1.42
C ARG A 94 -27.95 -10.41 0.64
N TYR A 95 -28.99 -9.58 0.51
CA TYR A 95 -30.22 -9.89 -0.21
C TYR A 95 -30.13 -9.67 -1.73
N ASN A 96 -29.22 -8.82 -2.20
CA ASN A 96 -29.07 -8.46 -3.61
C ASN A 96 -27.60 -8.41 -4.05
N ARG A 97 -26.87 -9.50 -3.80
CA ARG A 97 -25.41 -9.56 -4.03
C ARG A 97 -25.00 -9.41 -5.49
N GLU A 98 -25.83 -9.89 -6.42
CA GLU A 98 -25.50 -9.93 -7.85
C GLU A 98 -25.95 -8.69 -8.61
N LYS A 99 -27.08 -8.09 -8.19
CA LYS A 99 -27.70 -6.94 -8.85
C LYS A 99 -27.89 -5.79 -7.87
N GLY A 100 -27.08 -4.77 -8.04
CA GLY A 100 -27.14 -3.55 -7.23
C GLY A 100 -28.47 -2.81 -7.42
N HIS A 101 -28.98 -2.26 -6.32
CA HIS A 101 -30.16 -1.40 -6.31
C HIS A 101 -29.73 0.06 -6.43
N PRO A 102 -30.18 0.80 -7.46
CA PRO A 102 -29.77 2.20 -7.63
C PRO A 102 -30.38 3.09 -6.54
N LEU A 103 -29.54 3.93 -5.94
CA LEU A 103 -29.92 4.96 -4.98
C LEU A 103 -29.79 6.34 -5.66
N ARG A 104 -30.84 7.15 -5.56
CA ARG A 104 -30.89 8.48 -6.20
C ARG A 104 -31.20 9.57 -5.19
N ALA A 105 -30.27 10.50 -5.01
CA ALA A 105 -30.45 11.61 -4.06
C ALA A 105 -31.59 12.58 -4.45
N ASN A 106 -31.93 12.65 -5.74
CA ASN A 106 -33.06 13.44 -6.25
C ASN A 106 -34.40 12.69 -6.27
N ASP A 107 -34.41 11.38 -5.94
CA ASP A 107 -35.60 10.55 -5.85
C ASP A 107 -35.44 9.59 -4.67
N THR A 108 -35.76 10.09 -3.46
CA THR A 108 -35.62 9.33 -2.21
C THR A 108 -36.58 8.14 -2.14
N SER A 109 -37.58 8.03 -3.02
CA SER A 109 -38.42 6.82 -3.11
C SER A 109 -37.59 5.57 -3.45
N THR A 110 -36.45 5.74 -4.12
CA THR A 110 -35.49 4.65 -4.38
C THR A 110 -34.89 4.09 -3.10
N PHE A 111 -34.76 4.88 -2.04
CA PHE A 111 -34.15 4.47 -0.78
C PHE A 111 -35.06 3.48 -0.04
N PHE A 112 -36.35 3.82 0.09
CA PHE A 112 -37.35 3.00 0.78
C PHE A 112 -37.68 1.69 0.04
N LYS A 113 -37.44 1.63 -1.28
CA LYS A 113 -37.58 0.40 -2.10
C LYS A 113 -36.34 -0.50 -2.05
N SER A 114 -35.26 -0.06 -1.41
CA SER A 114 -34.00 -0.78 -1.36
C SER A 114 -33.94 -1.75 -0.17
N PHE A 115 -32.90 -2.58 -0.12
CA PHE A 115 -32.60 -3.43 1.03
C PHE A 115 -31.75 -2.75 2.12
N PHE A 116 -31.63 -1.43 2.09
CA PHE A 116 -30.82 -0.69 3.05
C PHE A 116 -31.30 -0.90 4.50
N LYS A 117 -30.35 -0.99 5.43
CA LYS A 117 -30.61 -1.13 6.87
C LYS A 117 -29.80 -0.14 7.68
N GLU A 118 -30.44 0.71 8.49
CA GLU A 118 -29.78 1.81 9.19
C GLU A 118 -28.85 1.39 10.33
N ASP A 119 -29.08 0.20 10.89
CA ASP A 119 -28.31 -0.38 11.98
C ASP A 119 -27.06 -1.13 11.50
N ARG A 120 -26.78 -1.15 10.19
CA ARG A 120 -25.65 -1.86 9.60
C ARG A 120 -24.50 -0.92 9.24
N GLN A 121 -23.28 -1.47 9.24
CA GLN A 121 -22.11 -0.77 8.71
C GLN A 121 -22.36 -0.45 7.24
N THR A 122 -22.04 0.77 6.81
CA THR A 122 -22.22 1.21 5.42
C THR A 122 -20.87 1.51 4.78
N PHE A 123 -20.52 0.72 3.77
CA PHE A 123 -19.30 0.89 3.00
C PHE A 123 -19.58 1.63 1.71
N PHE A 124 -18.78 2.63 1.37
CA PHE A 124 -18.74 3.20 0.03
C PHE A 124 -17.47 2.75 -0.67
N ILE A 125 -17.56 2.25 -1.91
CA ILE A 125 -16.38 1.88 -2.71
C ILE A 125 -16.28 2.83 -3.89
N ILE A 126 -15.15 3.53 -4.02
CA ILE A 126 -14.92 4.55 -5.04
C ILE A 126 -13.69 4.17 -5.87
N HIS A 127 -13.88 4.06 -7.18
CA HIS A 127 -12.82 3.70 -8.14
C HIS A 127 -11.97 4.89 -8.58
N GLY A 128 -10.88 4.60 -9.31
CA GLY A 128 -9.91 5.57 -9.79
C GLY A 128 -10.10 6.09 -11.21
N TYR A 129 -9.03 6.70 -11.74
CA TYR A 129 -8.90 7.16 -13.13
C TYR A 129 -9.01 5.98 -14.11
N LEU A 130 -9.69 6.17 -15.25
CA LEU A 130 -9.91 5.15 -16.30
C LEU A 130 -10.65 3.88 -15.81
N GLU A 131 -11.30 3.95 -14.65
CA GLU A 131 -12.09 2.87 -14.07
C GLU A 131 -13.58 3.17 -14.07
N THR A 132 -14.36 2.14 -13.73
CA THR A 132 -15.81 2.16 -13.59
C THR A 132 -16.24 1.38 -12.36
N GLY A 133 -17.47 1.57 -11.88
CA GLY A 133 -18.03 0.81 -10.75
C GLY A 133 -18.20 -0.70 -11.01
N ASN A 134 -18.05 -1.18 -12.25
CA ASN A 134 -18.30 -2.58 -12.63
C ASN A 134 -17.01 -3.43 -12.70
N LYS A 135 -15.88 -2.95 -12.17
CA LYS A 135 -14.61 -3.69 -12.17
C LYS A 135 -14.64 -4.94 -11.28
N THR A 136 -13.86 -5.94 -11.66
CA THR A 136 -13.78 -7.22 -10.93
C THR A 136 -13.33 -7.05 -9.48
N TRP A 137 -12.38 -6.15 -9.21
CA TRP A 137 -11.89 -5.90 -7.85
C TRP A 137 -13.00 -5.32 -6.94
N ILE A 138 -13.85 -4.43 -7.46
CA ILE A 138 -15.00 -3.87 -6.73
C ILE A 138 -16.00 -4.96 -6.39
N LYS A 139 -16.32 -5.85 -7.34
CA LYS A 139 -17.20 -7.00 -7.10
C LYS A 139 -16.62 -7.94 -6.05
N LYS A 140 -15.32 -8.23 -6.14
CA LYS A 140 -14.62 -9.09 -5.18
C LYS A 140 -14.65 -8.47 -3.78
N LEU A 141 -14.28 -7.20 -3.64
CA LEU A 141 -14.31 -6.48 -2.37
C LEU A 141 -15.74 -6.41 -1.79
N THR A 142 -16.73 -6.08 -2.61
CA THR A 142 -18.16 -6.11 -2.22
C THR A 142 -18.55 -7.49 -1.70
N GLY A 143 -18.15 -8.55 -2.40
CA GLY A 143 -18.40 -9.93 -2.01
C GLY A 143 -17.76 -10.31 -0.67
N GLU A 144 -16.50 -9.93 -0.46
CA GLU A 144 -15.76 -10.19 0.79
C GLU A 144 -16.33 -9.39 1.97
N LEU A 145 -16.71 -8.12 1.76
CA LEU A 145 -17.37 -7.29 2.77
C LEU A 145 -18.72 -7.88 3.21
N LEU A 146 -19.56 -8.30 2.25
CA LEU A 146 -20.86 -8.91 2.54
C LEU A 146 -20.75 -10.32 3.14
N LYS A 147 -19.64 -11.03 2.85
CA LYS A 147 -19.32 -12.30 3.51
C LYS A 147 -18.93 -12.08 4.97
N SER A 148 -18.11 -11.06 5.22
CA SER A 148 -17.61 -10.71 6.55
C SER A 148 -18.69 -10.12 7.46
N HIS A 149 -19.50 -9.19 6.95
CA HIS A 149 -20.47 -8.41 7.73
C HIS A 149 -21.87 -8.44 7.09
N ASP A 150 -22.91 -8.31 7.91
CA ASP A 150 -24.22 -7.88 7.42
C ASP A 150 -24.19 -6.36 7.27
N ALA A 151 -24.03 -5.88 6.04
CA ALA A 151 -23.64 -4.51 5.73
C ALA A 151 -24.38 -3.96 4.49
N ASN A 152 -24.43 -2.63 4.40
CA ASN A 152 -24.76 -1.92 3.17
C ASN A 152 -23.45 -1.64 2.42
N VAL A 153 -23.32 -2.07 1.16
CA VAL A 153 -22.17 -1.73 0.33
C VAL A 153 -22.65 -0.91 -0.85
N ILE A 154 -22.23 0.33 -0.95
CA ILE A 154 -22.61 1.28 -1.99
C ILE A 154 -21.42 1.50 -2.91
N VAL A 155 -21.53 1.03 -4.15
CA VAL A 155 -20.53 1.30 -5.19
C VAL A 155 -20.83 2.65 -5.81
N VAL A 156 -19.81 3.51 -5.88
CA VAL A 156 -19.86 4.83 -6.51
C VAL A 156 -19.22 4.72 -7.90
N ASP A 157 -20.05 4.76 -8.93
CA ASP A 157 -19.61 4.72 -10.33
C ASP A 157 -19.63 6.14 -10.92
N TRP A 158 -18.46 6.70 -11.18
CA TRP A 158 -18.28 8.04 -11.76
C TRP A 158 -17.57 7.97 -13.12
N ASN A 159 -17.72 6.85 -13.84
CA ASN A 159 -17.15 6.62 -15.17
C ASN A 159 -17.31 7.79 -16.16
N GLY A 160 -18.43 8.53 -16.10
CA GLY A 160 -18.67 9.68 -16.96
C GLY A 160 -17.63 10.80 -16.83
N GLY A 161 -16.94 10.89 -15.69
CA GLY A 161 -15.90 11.88 -15.40
C GLY A 161 -14.51 11.31 -15.12
N SER A 162 -14.32 9.98 -15.15
CA SER A 162 -13.05 9.31 -14.81
C SER A 162 -12.10 9.12 -15.99
N GLY A 163 -12.55 9.45 -17.20
CA GLY A 163 -11.78 9.37 -18.43
C GLY A 163 -10.77 10.52 -18.61
N PRO A 164 -9.96 10.46 -19.68
CA PRO A 164 -9.01 11.53 -20.01
C PRO A 164 -9.74 12.83 -20.42
N PRO A 165 -9.07 13.99 -20.30
CA PRO A 165 -7.70 14.16 -19.80
C PRO A 165 -7.62 14.09 -18.27
N TYR A 166 -6.47 13.65 -17.74
CA TYR A 166 -6.28 13.42 -16.30
C TYR A 166 -6.59 14.66 -15.44
N ALA A 167 -6.13 15.85 -15.85
CA ALA A 167 -6.42 17.10 -15.14
C ALA A 167 -7.93 17.37 -15.01
N GLN A 168 -8.74 16.96 -16.00
CA GLN A 168 -10.20 17.08 -15.93
C GLN A 168 -10.79 16.05 -14.97
N ALA A 169 -10.29 14.82 -14.94
CA ALA A 169 -10.69 13.82 -13.94
C ALA A 169 -10.37 14.29 -12.51
N VAL A 170 -9.19 14.90 -12.30
CA VAL A 170 -8.80 15.54 -11.02
C VAL A 170 -9.79 16.63 -10.62
N ALA A 171 -10.24 17.46 -11.55
CA ALA A 171 -11.27 18.47 -11.26
C ALA A 171 -12.64 17.82 -10.98
N ASN A 172 -13.03 16.79 -11.74
CA ASN A 172 -14.31 16.11 -11.64
C ASN A 172 -14.52 15.46 -10.27
N ILE A 173 -13.48 14.88 -9.66
CA ILE A 173 -13.62 14.22 -8.35
C ILE A 173 -14.03 15.19 -7.22
N ARG A 174 -13.83 16.51 -7.37
CA ARG A 174 -14.36 17.50 -6.42
C ARG A 174 -15.89 17.47 -6.39
N LEU A 175 -16.51 17.35 -7.56
CA LEU A 175 -17.96 17.22 -7.68
C LEU A 175 -18.43 15.83 -7.22
N VAL A 176 -17.70 14.78 -7.56
CA VAL A 176 -18.03 13.41 -7.11
C VAL A 176 -18.00 13.33 -5.58
N GLY A 177 -16.98 13.89 -4.92
CA GLY A 177 -16.88 13.95 -3.46
C GLY A 177 -18.07 14.69 -2.84
N ARG A 178 -18.48 15.82 -3.43
CA ARG A 178 -19.70 16.54 -3.02
C ARG A 178 -20.96 15.68 -3.20
N ALA A 179 -21.06 14.90 -4.28
CA ALA A 179 -22.19 13.99 -4.51
C ALA A 179 -22.24 12.85 -3.50
N VAL A 180 -21.09 12.27 -3.14
CA VAL A 180 -20.99 11.25 -2.08
C VAL A 180 -21.42 11.83 -0.74
N ALA A 181 -20.97 13.04 -0.38
CA ALA A 181 -21.39 13.73 0.83
C ALA A 181 -22.91 13.93 0.89
N ILE A 182 -23.52 14.44 -0.19
CA ILE A 182 -24.97 14.63 -0.30
C ILE A 182 -25.71 13.29 -0.15
N MET A 183 -25.23 12.22 -0.78
CA MET A 183 -25.83 10.89 -0.65
C MET A 183 -25.80 10.38 0.79
N ILE A 184 -24.66 10.49 1.49
CA ILE A 184 -24.53 10.09 2.90
C ILE A 184 -25.50 10.88 3.78
N ILE A 185 -25.58 12.19 3.59
CA ILE A 185 -26.49 13.04 4.35
C ILE A 185 -27.95 12.69 4.04
N LYS A 186 -28.31 12.44 2.78
CA LYS A 186 -29.66 12.04 2.41
C LYS A 186 -30.05 10.69 3.01
N LEU A 187 -29.15 9.71 3.02
CA LEU A 187 -29.37 8.44 3.72
C LEU A 187 -29.49 8.63 5.24
N LYS A 188 -28.76 9.59 5.83
CA LYS A 188 -28.90 9.96 7.24
C LYS A 188 -30.29 10.55 7.52
N GLU A 189 -30.73 11.49 6.70
CA GLU A 189 -32.00 12.21 6.86
C GLU A 189 -33.22 11.28 6.66
N GLU A 190 -33.19 10.47 5.59
CA GLU A 190 -34.35 9.68 5.16
C GLU A 190 -34.41 8.29 5.79
N LEU A 191 -33.25 7.65 5.98
CA LEU A 191 -33.17 6.27 6.48
C LEU A 191 -32.48 6.16 7.84
N GLY A 192 -31.97 7.24 8.44
CA GLY A 192 -31.33 7.16 9.77
C GLY A 192 -29.91 6.57 9.76
N LEU A 193 -29.21 6.55 8.61
CA LEU A 193 -27.79 6.22 8.54
C LEU A 193 -26.98 7.06 9.55
N ARG A 194 -26.14 6.41 10.34
CA ARG A 194 -25.17 7.11 11.22
C ARG A 194 -23.85 7.34 10.48
N PRO A 195 -23.40 8.59 10.26
CA PRO A 195 -22.14 8.85 9.55
C PRO A 195 -20.90 8.25 10.21
N LEU A 196 -20.90 8.08 11.54
CA LEU A 196 -19.85 7.36 12.27
C LEU A 196 -19.77 5.85 11.95
N ARG A 197 -20.83 5.26 11.37
CA ARG A 197 -20.85 3.87 10.85
C ARG A 197 -20.65 3.81 9.33
N THR A 198 -20.16 4.89 8.74
CA THR A 198 -19.83 4.94 7.33
C THR A 198 -18.32 4.80 7.15
N HIS A 199 -17.92 3.91 6.24
CA HIS A 199 -16.54 3.69 5.84
C HIS A 199 -16.41 3.87 4.33
N ILE A 200 -15.69 4.89 3.89
CA ILE A 200 -15.41 5.12 2.46
C ILE A 200 -14.06 4.48 2.13
N ILE A 201 -14.04 3.62 1.12
CA ILE A 201 -12.85 2.95 0.60
C ILE A 201 -12.62 3.49 -0.82
N GLY A 202 -11.56 4.27 -1.00
CA GLY A 202 -11.26 4.94 -2.26
C GLY A 202 -9.91 4.49 -2.81
N HIS A 203 -9.86 4.10 -4.08
CA HIS A 203 -8.61 3.75 -4.78
C HIS A 203 -8.16 4.86 -5.72
N SER A 204 -6.86 5.17 -5.78
CA SER A 204 -6.31 6.17 -6.71
C SER A 204 -6.98 7.55 -6.51
N LEU A 205 -7.51 8.17 -7.58
CA LEU A 205 -8.35 9.38 -7.49
C LEU A 205 -9.59 9.22 -6.59
N GLY A 206 -10.08 7.99 -6.41
CA GLY A 206 -11.16 7.66 -5.48
C GLY A 206 -10.81 7.92 -4.01
N ALA A 207 -9.53 7.83 -3.63
CA ALA A 207 -9.07 8.17 -2.28
C ALA A 207 -9.23 9.66 -1.97
N HIS A 208 -8.86 10.53 -2.92
CA HIS A 208 -9.07 11.97 -2.79
C HIS A 208 -10.54 12.36 -2.89
N THR A 209 -11.33 11.61 -3.68
CA THR A 209 -12.79 11.74 -3.72
C THR A 209 -13.40 11.49 -2.34
N ALA A 210 -12.91 10.47 -1.62
CA ALA A 210 -13.32 10.18 -0.26
C ALA A 210 -12.97 11.32 0.71
N GLY A 211 -11.77 11.89 0.59
CA GLY A 211 -11.35 13.07 1.36
C GLY A 211 -12.28 14.27 1.13
N TYR A 212 -12.57 14.60 -0.14
CA TYR A 212 -13.52 15.66 -0.47
C TYR A 212 -14.94 15.40 0.08
N ALA A 213 -15.39 14.15 0.12
CA ALA A 213 -16.66 13.81 0.74
C ALA A 213 -16.63 14.07 2.26
N GLY A 214 -15.57 13.64 2.94
CA GLY A 214 -15.35 13.91 4.37
C GLY A 214 -15.32 15.40 4.70
N THR A 215 -14.49 16.16 4.00
CA THR A 215 -14.41 17.62 4.14
C THR A 215 -15.75 18.31 3.86
N ALA A 216 -16.48 17.91 2.80
CA ALA A 216 -17.78 18.49 2.50
C ALA A 216 -18.83 18.21 3.60
N ILE A 217 -18.86 16.99 4.16
CA ILE A 217 -19.74 16.65 5.28
C ILE A 217 -19.41 17.51 6.51
N ARG A 218 -18.12 17.60 6.85
CA ARG A 218 -17.63 18.37 8.00
C ARG A 218 -17.97 19.86 7.87
N GLN A 219 -17.66 20.48 6.74
CA GLN A 219 -17.88 21.93 6.53
C GLN A 219 -19.36 22.27 6.32
N GLY A 220 -20.10 21.45 5.59
CA GLY A 220 -21.49 21.75 5.22
C GLY A 220 -22.51 21.38 6.30
N TRP A 221 -22.29 20.25 6.99
CA TRP A 221 -23.27 19.69 7.92
C TRP A 221 -22.74 19.53 9.35
N HIS A 222 -21.45 19.83 9.60
CA HIS A 222 -20.84 19.76 10.93
C HIS A 222 -20.96 18.35 11.54
N VAL A 223 -20.92 17.33 10.68
CA VAL A 223 -20.93 15.92 11.09
C VAL A 223 -19.56 15.31 10.83
N LYS A 224 -19.15 14.37 11.68
CA LYS A 224 -17.92 13.61 11.49
C LYS A 224 -18.20 12.26 10.83
N LEU A 225 -17.46 11.99 9.75
CA LEU A 225 -17.51 10.70 9.04
C LEU A 225 -16.73 9.65 9.84
N GLY A 226 -17.16 8.38 9.81
CA GLY A 226 -16.55 7.30 10.57
C GLY A 226 -15.14 6.95 10.11
N ARG A 227 -14.97 6.46 8.88
CA ARG A 227 -13.65 6.02 8.40
C ARG A 227 -13.45 6.30 6.91
N ILE A 228 -12.22 6.63 6.54
CA ILE A 228 -11.76 6.60 5.14
C ILE A 228 -10.55 5.66 5.05
N SER A 229 -10.56 4.74 4.09
CA SER A 229 -9.35 4.02 3.68
C SER A 229 -8.92 4.47 2.29
N GLY A 230 -7.72 5.06 2.21
CA GLY A 230 -7.07 5.44 0.96
C GLY A 230 -6.21 4.29 0.42
N LEU A 231 -6.59 3.75 -0.73
CA LEU A 231 -5.87 2.68 -1.39
C LEU A 231 -5.01 3.29 -2.50
N ASP A 232 -3.74 3.49 -2.19
CA ASP A 232 -2.73 4.14 -3.04
C ASP A 232 -3.23 5.45 -3.67
N PRO A 233 -3.45 6.51 -2.87
CA PRO A 233 -3.97 7.79 -3.36
C PRO A 233 -3.04 8.37 -4.43
N ALA A 234 -3.59 8.94 -5.51
CA ALA A 234 -2.79 9.33 -6.67
C ALA A 234 -1.84 10.52 -6.41
N GLU A 235 -0.57 10.44 -6.83
CA GLU A 235 0.42 11.52 -6.69
C GLU A 235 0.10 12.78 -7.53
N PRO A 236 -0.12 12.66 -8.86
CA PRO A 236 -0.12 13.83 -9.71
C PRO A 236 -1.30 14.75 -9.36
N HIS A 237 -0.99 16.03 -9.11
CA HIS A 237 -1.92 17.09 -8.66
C HIS A 237 -2.35 17.01 -7.18
N PHE A 238 -1.73 16.17 -6.33
CA PHE A 238 -2.09 16.06 -4.92
C PHE A 238 -0.90 16.06 -3.96
N GLU A 239 0.24 15.48 -4.35
CA GLU A 239 1.41 15.50 -3.47
C GLU A 239 1.87 16.94 -3.18
N LYS A 240 2.17 17.21 -1.91
CA LYS A 240 2.58 18.52 -1.38
C LYS A 240 1.55 19.63 -1.63
N THR A 241 0.29 19.28 -1.86
CA THR A 241 -0.82 20.25 -1.86
C THR A 241 -1.35 20.48 -0.44
N ASP A 242 -2.09 21.58 -0.28
CA ASP A 242 -2.83 21.90 0.94
C ASP A 242 -3.78 20.75 1.32
N PRO A 243 -3.96 20.44 2.63
CA PRO A 243 -4.95 19.46 3.09
C PRO A 243 -6.35 19.56 2.45
N GLU A 244 -6.84 20.76 2.12
CA GLU A 244 -8.15 20.93 1.45
C GLU A 244 -8.20 20.30 0.05
N VAL A 245 -7.05 20.10 -0.57
CA VAL A 245 -6.87 19.72 -1.97
C VAL A 245 -6.71 18.21 -2.15
N ARG A 246 -6.48 17.46 -1.07
CA ARG A 246 -6.15 16.03 -1.07
C ARG A 246 -6.86 15.27 0.05
N LEU A 247 -6.55 13.99 0.20
CA LEU A 247 -6.94 13.22 1.38
C LEU A 247 -6.09 13.71 2.57
N ASP A 248 -6.71 13.79 3.74
CA ASP A 248 -6.07 14.25 4.97
C ASP A 248 -6.69 13.60 6.22
N PRO A 249 -5.96 13.45 7.35
CA PRO A 249 -6.51 12.84 8.56
C PRO A 249 -7.77 13.55 9.07
N THR A 250 -7.92 14.84 8.79
CA THR A 250 -9.07 15.61 9.28
C THR A 250 -10.40 15.29 8.55
N ASP A 251 -10.37 14.50 7.47
CA ASP A 251 -11.55 14.17 6.65
C ASP A 251 -12.51 13.16 7.31
N ALA A 252 -12.05 12.41 8.33
CA ALA A 252 -12.88 11.45 9.07
C ALA A 252 -12.40 11.28 10.53
N GLU A 253 -13.15 10.51 11.33
CA GLU A 253 -12.72 10.07 12.66
C GLU A 253 -11.45 9.21 12.58
N PHE A 254 -11.36 8.40 11.54
CA PHE A 254 -10.16 7.62 11.26
C PHE A 254 -9.88 7.57 9.75
N VAL A 255 -8.61 7.75 9.41
CA VAL A 255 -8.11 7.68 8.03
C VAL A 255 -6.92 6.74 8.03
N ASP A 256 -6.97 5.68 7.24
CA ASP A 256 -5.84 4.75 7.04
C ASP A 256 -5.49 4.66 5.57
N VAL A 257 -4.20 4.58 5.25
CA VAL A 257 -3.72 4.64 3.88
C VAL A 257 -2.77 3.47 3.60
N ILE A 258 -2.89 2.86 2.43
CA ILE A 258 -1.97 1.82 1.96
C ILE A 258 -1.25 2.37 0.72
N HIS A 259 0.06 2.55 0.81
CA HIS A 259 0.94 3.01 -0.27
C HIS A 259 1.61 1.81 -0.93
N THR A 260 1.42 1.64 -2.24
CA THR A 260 1.98 0.50 -2.99
C THR A 260 2.71 0.91 -4.26
N ASP A 261 2.58 2.17 -4.69
CA ASP A 261 3.24 2.70 -5.89
C ASP A 261 3.79 4.12 -5.68
N ALA A 262 4.40 4.35 -4.52
CA ALA A 262 4.90 5.64 -4.03
C ALA A 262 6.28 6.05 -4.58
N ALA A 263 6.76 5.38 -5.64
CA ALA A 263 7.93 5.85 -6.37
C ALA A 263 7.58 7.20 -7.03
N PRO A 264 8.52 8.15 -7.18
CA PRO A 264 8.23 9.42 -7.83
C PRO A 264 7.56 9.23 -9.19
N PHE A 265 6.58 10.05 -9.54
CA PHE A 265 5.86 9.94 -10.81
C PHE A 265 6.76 9.91 -12.05
N ILE A 266 7.85 10.69 -12.03
CA ILE A 266 8.86 10.71 -13.10
C ILE A 266 9.59 9.37 -13.28
N SER A 267 9.57 8.53 -12.25
CA SER A 267 10.13 7.17 -12.21
C SER A 267 9.07 6.09 -12.43
N GLY A 268 7.81 6.48 -12.69
CA GLY A 268 6.73 5.57 -13.08
C GLY A 268 5.75 5.17 -11.98
N GLY A 269 5.89 5.69 -10.75
CA GLY A 269 4.91 5.47 -9.69
C GLY A 269 3.67 6.36 -9.84
N PHE A 270 2.53 5.90 -9.35
CA PHE A 270 1.26 6.64 -9.43
C PHE A 270 0.72 7.10 -8.08
N GLY A 271 1.22 6.57 -6.97
CA GLY A 271 0.75 6.85 -5.61
C GLY A 271 1.55 7.96 -4.93
N ILE A 272 0.91 8.74 -4.04
CA ILE A 272 1.60 9.70 -3.18
C ILE A 272 2.59 8.97 -2.25
N LYS A 273 3.73 9.61 -1.98
CA LYS A 273 4.67 9.12 -0.96
C LYS A 273 4.42 9.70 0.41
N GLN A 274 4.00 10.96 0.48
CA GLN A 274 3.72 11.64 1.74
C GLN A 274 2.62 10.93 2.54
N PRO A 275 2.73 10.83 3.88
CA PRO A 275 1.66 10.32 4.71
C PRO A 275 0.46 11.28 4.67
N VAL A 276 -0.75 10.74 4.57
CA VAL A 276 -2.01 11.50 4.55
C VAL A 276 -3.10 10.89 5.43
N GLY A 277 -2.78 9.82 6.17
CA GLY A 277 -3.67 9.16 7.11
C GLY A 277 -3.35 9.47 8.57
N HIS A 278 -4.20 8.95 9.46
CA HIS A 278 -3.79 8.76 10.85
C HIS A 278 -2.71 7.68 10.93
N VAL A 279 -2.85 6.63 10.11
CA VAL A 279 -1.88 5.55 9.96
C VAL A 279 -1.65 5.27 8.47
N ASP A 280 -0.40 5.28 8.04
CA ASP A 280 0.02 5.12 6.65
C ASP A 280 0.92 3.88 6.54
N PHE A 281 0.47 2.89 5.79
CA PHE A 281 1.16 1.61 5.61
C PHE A 281 1.92 1.59 4.29
N TYR A 282 3.19 1.21 4.35
CA TYR A 282 4.12 1.10 3.22
C TYR A 282 4.60 -0.36 3.10
N PRO A 283 3.73 -1.30 2.70
CA PRO A 283 4.12 -2.70 2.48
C PRO A 283 5.26 -2.76 1.46
N ASN A 284 6.31 -3.53 1.76
CA ASN A 284 7.51 -3.67 0.93
C ASN A 284 8.18 -2.32 0.59
N GLY A 285 8.09 -1.35 1.51
CA GLY A 285 8.59 0.00 1.33
C GLY A 285 7.67 0.93 0.54
N GLY A 286 6.59 0.42 -0.02
CA GLY A 286 5.53 1.20 -0.68
C GLY A 286 5.83 1.60 -2.13
N GLU A 287 6.97 1.22 -2.72
CA GLU A 287 7.37 1.62 -4.07
C GLU A 287 7.35 0.45 -5.07
N GLY A 288 7.96 -0.69 -4.73
CA GLY A 288 8.07 -1.86 -5.60
C GLY A 288 7.45 -3.09 -4.94
N MET A 289 6.32 -3.56 -5.48
CA MET A 289 5.61 -4.70 -4.89
C MET A 289 6.15 -6.03 -5.43
N PRO A 290 6.37 -7.04 -4.56
CA PRO A 290 6.76 -8.37 -5.00
C PRO A 290 5.80 -8.93 -6.06
N GLY A 291 6.37 -9.51 -7.12
CA GLY A 291 5.62 -10.06 -8.25
C GLY A 291 5.22 -9.05 -9.34
N CYS A 292 5.53 -7.76 -9.19
CA CYS A 292 5.27 -6.75 -10.22
C CYS A 292 6.46 -6.46 -11.17
N GLU A 293 7.66 -6.98 -10.88
CA GLU A 293 8.89 -6.77 -11.67
C GLU A 293 8.79 -7.28 -13.12
N ASN A 294 8.03 -8.36 -13.34
CA ASN A 294 7.85 -8.98 -14.66
C ASN A 294 6.62 -8.47 -15.42
N ALA A 295 5.87 -7.52 -14.87
CA ALA A 295 4.61 -7.06 -15.46
C ALA A 295 4.82 -6.42 -16.85
N VAL A 296 6.00 -5.86 -17.12
CA VAL A 296 6.39 -5.36 -18.45
C VAL A 296 6.56 -6.51 -19.45
N PHE A 297 7.16 -7.63 -19.08
CA PHE A 297 7.31 -8.79 -19.99
C PHE A 297 5.98 -9.53 -20.21
N ASP A 298 5.17 -9.71 -19.16
CA ASP A 298 3.83 -10.32 -19.27
C ASP A 298 2.86 -9.46 -20.08
N SER A 299 3.09 -8.13 -20.13
CA SER A 299 2.28 -7.22 -20.92
C SER A 299 2.51 -7.32 -22.44
N LEU A 300 3.70 -7.74 -22.86
CA LEU A 300 4.05 -7.96 -24.26
C LEU A 300 3.41 -9.24 -24.82
N ALA A 301 2.97 -10.14 -23.95
CA ALA A 301 2.24 -11.36 -24.30
C ALA A 301 0.70 -11.19 -24.28
N ASP A 302 0.17 -9.99 -23.95
CA ASP A 302 -1.27 -9.74 -23.90
C ASP A 302 -1.83 -9.45 -25.31
N ASN A 303 -2.56 -10.40 -25.87
CA ASN A 303 -3.23 -10.31 -27.18
C ASN A 303 -4.36 -9.24 -27.24
N ARG A 304 -4.61 -8.51 -26.16
CA ARG A 304 -5.60 -7.40 -26.10
C ARG A 304 -5.04 -6.04 -26.52
N GLY A 305 -3.79 -5.99 -26.96
CA GLY A 305 -3.14 -4.81 -27.52
C GLY A 305 -2.24 -4.05 -26.55
N PHE A 306 -1.28 -3.30 -27.11
CA PHE A 306 -0.18 -2.62 -26.40
C PHE A 306 -0.65 -1.74 -25.22
N MET A 307 -1.77 -1.02 -25.34
CA MET A 307 -2.28 -0.14 -24.29
C MET A 307 -2.89 -0.90 -23.09
N SER A 308 -3.47 -2.09 -23.32
CA SER A 308 -3.97 -2.98 -22.26
C SER A 308 -2.81 -3.58 -21.48
N GLY A 309 -1.81 -4.08 -22.21
CA GLY A 309 -0.55 -4.56 -21.63
C GLY A 309 0.15 -3.47 -20.83
N PHE A 310 0.33 -2.28 -21.39
CA PHE A 310 1.02 -1.16 -20.76
C PHE A 310 0.36 -0.69 -19.45
N ARG A 311 -0.98 -0.60 -19.42
CA ARG A 311 -1.74 -0.30 -18.19
C ARG A 311 -1.59 -1.39 -17.12
N LYS A 312 -1.49 -2.65 -17.54
CA LYS A 312 -1.28 -3.79 -16.63
C LYS A 312 0.16 -3.84 -16.11
N ALA A 313 1.13 -3.43 -16.93
CA ALA A 313 2.54 -3.37 -16.58
C ALA A 313 2.85 -2.28 -15.55
N LEU A 314 2.40 -1.04 -15.80
CA LEU A 314 2.66 0.08 -14.88
C LEU A 314 1.66 0.14 -13.70
N GLY A 315 0.47 -0.43 -13.84
CA GLY A 315 -0.54 -0.43 -12.79
C GLY A 315 -0.39 -1.55 -11.76
N CYS A 316 0.54 -2.50 -11.91
CA CYS A 316 0.62 -3.66 -11.00
C CYS A 316 0.84 -3.24 -9.55
N ASN A 317 1.82 -2.38 -9.30
CA ASN A 317 2.08 -1.81 -7.99
C ASN A 317 0.85 -1.05 -7.47
N HIS A 318 0.29 -0.18 -8.30
CA HIS A 318 -0.90 0.63 -7.95
C HIS A 318 -2.13 -0.21 -7.57
N ILE A 319 -2.26 -1.41 -8.16
CA ILE A 319 -3.34 -2.37 -7.94
C ILE A 319 -3.20 -3.11 -6.59
N ARG A 320 -1.97 -3.32 -6.10
CA ARG A 320 -1.73 -4.12 -4.90
C ARG A 320 -2.42 -3.60 -3.64
N SER A 321 -2.58 -2.27 -3.53
CA SER A 321 -3.28 -1.65 -2.40
C SER A 321 -4.68 -2.24 -2.16
N TYR A 322 -5.51 -2.36 -3.21
CA TYR A 322 -6.84 -2.96 -3.07
C TYR A 322 -6.81 -4.48 -2.98
N GLU A 323 -5.78 -5.15 -3.51
CA GLU A 323 -5.62 -6.61 -3.34
C GLU A 323 -5.31 -6.96 -1.89
N TYR A 324 -4.37 -6.23 -1.27
CA TYR A 324 -4.05 -6.37 0.15
C TYR A 324 -5.25 -6.03 1.03
N PHE A 325 -5.94 -4.91 0.75
CA PHE A 325 -7.15 -4.54 1.48
C PHE A 325 -8.23 -5.62 1.35
N THR A 326 -8.48 -6.14 0.14
CA THR A 326 -9.49 -7.19 -0.09
C THR A 326 -9.14 -8.48 0.66
N GLU A 327 -7.88 -8.91 0.65
CA GLU A 327 -7.43 -10.09 1.40
C GLU A 327 -7.58 -9.89 2.91
N SER A 328 -7.26 -8.69 3.42
CA SER A 328 -7.33 -8.34 4.85
C SER A 328 -8.73 -8.47 5.47
N VAL A 329 -9.80 -8.45 4.65
CA VAL A 329 -11.20 -8.52 5.14
C VAL A 329 -11.50 -9.83 5.86
N ASN A 330 -11.09 -10.97 5.28
CA ASN A 330 -11.48 -12.31 5.76
C ASN A 330 -10.30 -13.25 6.03
N THR A 331 -9.05 -12.79 5.85
CA THR A 331 -7.87 -13.57 6.23
C THR A 331 -7.75 -13.68 7.76
N LYS A 332 -7.09 -14.73 8.23
CA LYS A 332 -6.71 -14.89 9.64
C LYS A 332 -5.39 -14.19 9.98
N CYS A 333 -4.60 -13.85 8.97
CA CYS A 333 -3.32 -13.20 9.14
C CYS A 333 -3.52 -11.68 9.25
N GLU A 334 -2.81 -11.02 10.15
CA GLU A 334 -3.18 -9.67 10.61
C GLU A 334 -2.62 -8.52 9.76
N PHE A 335 -1.75 -8.81 8.78
CA PHE A 335 -0.95 -7.82 8.06
C PHE A 335 -0.30 -6.80 9.02
N THR A 336 0.41 -7.31 10.02
CA THR A 336 1.00 -6.50 11.08
C THR A 336 2.13 -5.64 10.52
N GLY A 337 1.94 -4.32 10.57
CA GLY A 337 2.97 -3.32 10.31
C GLY A 337 3.58 -2.80 11.60
N ALA A 338 4.88 -2.51 11.56
CA ALA A 338 5.62 -1.90 12.65
C ALA A 338 5.97 -0.44 12.31
N GLU A 339 5.85 0.42 13.31
CA GLU A 339 6.23 1.82 13.20
C GLU A 339 7.74 1.96 13.01
N CYS A 340 8.16 2.66 11.96
CA CYS A 340 9.58 2.93 11.73
C CYS A 340 9.79 4.22 10.94
N GLU A 341 11.02 4.73 10.95
CA GLU A 341 11.41 5.94 10.21
C GLU A 341 11.62 5.68 8.72
N SER A 342 11.97 4.44 8.34
CA SER A 342 12.15 4.03 6.95
C SER A 342 12.02 2.51 6.79
N PHE A 343 11.74 2.06 5.56
CA PHE A 343 11.69 0.64 5.25
C PHE A 343 13.03 -0.05 5.45
N GLU A 344 14.14 0.59 5.09
CA GLU A 344 15.50 0.05 5.29
C GLU A 344 15.79 -0.23 6.78
N ARG A 345 15.39 0.67 7.68
CA ARG A 345 15.57 0.47 9.13
C ARG A 345 14.66 -0.64 9.66
N TYR A 346 13.43 -0.73 9.13
CA TYR A 346 12.51 -1.81 9.44
C TYR A 346 13.08 -3.16 9.00
N GLU A 347 13.53 -3.25 7.75
CA GLU A 347 14.06 -4.47 7.14
C GLU A 347 15.34 -4.94 7.84
N ASN A 348 16.18 -4.02 8.30
CA ASN A 348 17.35 -4.31 9.13
C ASN A 348 17.00 -4.57 10.62
N GLY A 349 15.73 -4.71 10.99
CA GLY A 349 15.29 -5.10 12.33
C GLY A 349 15.41 -4.01 13.41
N LEU A 350 15.73 -2.76 13.07
CA LEU A 350 15.99 -1.68 14.03
C LEU A 350 14.72 -1.17 14.75
N CYS A 351 13.57 -1.41 14.12
CA CYS A 351 12.24 -1.06 14.61
C CYS A 351 11.38 -2.30 14.93
N PHE A 352 11.99 -3.48 15.04
CA PHE A 352 11.25 -4.72 15.23
C PHE A 352 10.73 -4.86 16.66
N GLY A 353 9.45 -5.22 16.79
CA GLY A 353 8.77 -5.41 18.07
C GLY A 353 7.75 -4.30 18.37
N CYS A 354 6.62 -4.71 18.95
CA CYS A 354 5.56 -3.83 19.37
C CYS A 354 5.78 -3.43 20.83
N LYS A 355 5.94 -2.15 21.14
CA LYS A 355 5.80 -1.66 22.52
C LYS A 355 4.33 -1.30 22.69
N GLU A 356 3.68 -1.80 23.74
CA GLU A 356 2.26 -1.50 24.00
C GLU A 356 1.96 0.01 23.98
N LEU A 357 0.70 0.34 23.73
CA LEU A 357 0.15 1.70 23.68
C LEU A 357 0.64 2.55 24.88
N GLY A 358 1.60 3.45 24.63
CA GLY A 358 2.30 4.23 25.66
C GLY A 358 3.83 4.13 25.60
N GLY A 359 4.36 3.14 24.86
CA GLY A 359 5.76 3.10 24.43
C GLY A 359 5.99 3.84 23.11
N SER A 360 7.26 4.08 22.76
CA SER A 360 7.65 4.88 21.59
C SER A 360 7.45 4.22 20.21
N ARG A 361 7.01 2.95 20.14
CA ARG A 361 6.87 2.19 18.87
C ARG A 361 5.59 1.37 18.85
N ALA A 362 4.67 1.71 17.95
CA ALA A 362 3.41 1.00 17.78
C ALA A 362 3.47 -0.07 16.68
N CYS A 363 2.59 -1.06 16.78
CA CYS A 363 2.22 -1.93 15.66
C CYS A 363 0.76 -1.70 15.31
N ALA A 364 0.42 -1.85 14.04
CA ALA A 364 -0.95 -1.72 13.56
C ALA A 364 -1.24 -2.76 12.48
N ARG A 365 -2.50 -3.20 12.40
CA ARG A 365 -2.97 -4.10 11.34
C ARG A 365 -3.28 -3.31 10.09
N MET A 366 -2.66 -3.64 8.96
CA MET A 366 -2.96 -3.00 7.68
C MET A 366 -4.30 -3.50 7.12
N GLY A 367 -5.05 -2.60 6.49
CA GLY A 367 -6.27 -2.94 5.75
C GLY A 367 -7.55 -2.89 6.61
N PHE A 368 -8.48 -3.80 6.35
CA PHE A 368 -9.85 -3.75 6.89
C PHE A 368 -9.90 -3.64 8.41
N HIS A 369 -8.97 -4.30 9.12
CA HIS A 369 -8.92 -4.31 10.59
C HIS A 369 -8.06 -3.19 11.21
N ALA A 370 -7.59 -2.22 10.42
CA ALA A 370 -6.82 -1.09 10.94
C ALA A 370 -7.61 -0.29 11.98
N ARG A 371 -6.89 0.24 12.97
CA ARG A 371 -7.41 1.06 14.06
C ARG A 371 -6.54 2.31 14.23
N PRO A 372 -7.12 3.44 14.71
CA PRO A 372 -6.34 4.62 15.01
C PRO A 372 -5.37 4.36 16.16
N ILE A 373 -4.21 5.01 16.09
CA ILE A 373 -3.29 5.09 17.23
C ILE A 373 -3.69 6.33 18.04
N PRO A 374 -4.02 6.19 19.33
CA PRO A 374 -4.54 7.30 20.13
C PRO A 374 -3.64 8.53 20.06
N HIS A 375 -4.25 9.68 19.76
CA HIS A 375 -3.61 11.01 19.70
C HIS A 375 -2.45 11.15 18.70
N ARG A 376 -2.34 10.26 17.72
CA ARG A 376 -1.27 10.27 16.72
C ARG A 376 -1.85 10.23 15.31
N SER A 377 -1.21 10.98 14.41
CA SER A 377 -1.52 11.00 12.98
C SER A 377 -0.24 10.96 12.17
N LEU A 378 -0.34 10.64 10.87
CA LEU A 378 0.79 10.53 9.95
C LEU A 378 1.81 9.47 10.41
N VAL A 379 1.33 8.42 11.09
CA VAL A 379 2.20 7.36 11.61
C VAL A 379 2.53 6.39 10.49
N GLN A 380 3.81 6.30 10.16
CA GLN A 380 4.31 5.44 9.08
C GLN A 380 4.58 4.02 9.60
N MET A 381 4.02 3.04 8.92
CA MET A 381 4.07 1.62 9.26
C MET A 381 4.66 0.82 8.11
N TYR A 382 5.55 -0.11 8.42
CA TYR A 382 6.22 -0.97 7.44
C TYR A 382 5.97 -2.44 7.74
N LEU A 383 5.81 -3.22 6.67
CA LEU A 383 5.64 -4.67 6.66
C LEU A 383 6.10 -5.22 5.32
N SER A 384 6.32 -6.52 5.22
CA SER A 384 6.62 -7.19 3.95
C SER A 384 5.54 -8.23 3.61
N THR A 385 5.21 -8.38 2.34
CA THR A 385 4.17 -9.28 1.82
C THR A 385 4.75 -10.28 0.82
N ALA A 386 4.01 -11.34 0.51
CA ALA A 386 4.38 -12.25 -0.58
C ALA A 386 4.11 -11.64 -1.96
N ASP A 387 4.65 -12.28 -3.01
CA ASP A 387 4.45 -11.94 -4.42
C ASP A 387 3.10 -12.41 -4.98
N LYS A 388 2.45 -13.37 -4.32
CA LYS A 388 1.18 -13.98 -4.73
C LYS A 388 0.29 -14.24 -3.53
N THR A 389 -1.01 -14.36 -3.79
CA THR A 389 -1.99 -14.67 -2.75
C THR A 389 -1.75 -16.08 -2.16
N PRO A 390 -1.88 -16.27 -0.83
CA PRO A 390 -2.12 -15.24 0.18
C PRO A 390 -0.92 -14.31 0.35
N PHE A 391 -1.16 -13.00 0.22
CA PHE A 391 -0.15 -11.95 0.34
C PHE A 391 0.29 -11.74 1.78
N CYS A 392 -0.61 -11.95 2.73
CA CYS A 392 -0.31 -11.78 4.15
C CYS A 392 0.74 -12.78 4.61
N GLN A 393 1.80 -12.26 5.23
CA GLN A 393 2.89 -13.04 5.79
C GLN A 393 3.13 -12.59 7.23
N HIS A 394 3.64 -13.49 8.07
CA HIS A 394 4.20 -13.13 9.36
C HIS A 394 5.60 -12.56 9.18
N GLN A 395 5.98 -11.62 10.05
CA GLN A 395 7.28 -10.96 9.98
C GLN A 395 8.24 -11.64 10.97
N TYR A 396 9.34 -12.20 10.46
CA TYR A 396 10.35 -12.87 11.29
C TYR A 396 11.65 -12.09 11.25
N LEU A 397 12.13 -11.62 12.39
CA LEU A 397 13.50 -11.09 12.52
C LEU A 397 14.46 -12.26 12.72
N VAL A 398 15.32 -12.48 11.73
CA VAL A 398 16.39 -13.48 11.80
C VAL A 398 17.70 -12.78 12.08
N GLN A 399 18.44 -13.26 13.08
CA GLN A 399 19.76 -12.76 13.45
C GLN A 399 20.74 -13.94 13.45
N LEU A 400 21.87 -13.76 12.77
CA LEU A 400 22.94 -14.73 12.63
C LEU A 400 24.20 -14.13 13.25
N GLN A 401 24.80 -14.83 14.21
CA GLN A 401 26.09 -14.49 14.78
C GLN A 401 27.14 -15.46 14.23
N ILE A 402 28.03 -14.94 13.40
CA ILE A 402 29.17 -15.72 12.88
C ILE A 402 30.14 -15.95 14.04
N SER A 403 30.61 -17.18 14.16
CA SER A 403 31.53 -17.57 15.23
C SER A 403 32.82 -16.77 15.19
N ASN A 404 33.34 -16.44 16.37
CA ASN A 404 34.69 -15.87 16.51
C ASN A 404 35.67 -16.88 17.13
N SER A 405 35.36 -18.18 17.09
CA SER A 405 36.23 -19.22 17.60
C SER A 405 37.55 -19.31 16.84
N SER A 406 38.56 -19.98 17.43
CA SER A 406 39.85 -20.18 16.78
C SER A 406 39.70 -20.91 15.44
N SER A 407 38.75 -21.86 15.34
CA SER A 407 38.43 -22.57 14.10
C SER A 407 37.87 -21.64 13.03
N SER A 408 36.96 -20.73 13.40
CA SER A 408 36.40 -19.75 12.45
C SER A 408 37.43 -18.72 11.99
N GLN A 409 38.26 -18.22 12.92
CA GLN A 409 39.35 -17.29 12.58
C GLN A 409 40.41 -17.94 11.69
N ALA A 410 40.78 -19.20 11.97
CA ALA A 410 41.72 -19.95 11.15
C ALA A 410 41.16 -20.26 9.75
N HIS A 411 39.85 -20.46 9.62
CA HIS A 411 39.20 -20.69 8.34
C HIS A 411 39.09 -19.44 7.47
N GLY A 412 38.86 -18.28 8.10
CA GLY A 412 38.57 -17.02 7.42
C GLY A 412 37.09 -16.83 7.10
N GLY A 413 36.74 -15.66 6.56
CA GLY A 413 35.37 -15.33 6.17
C GLY A 413 34.98 -15.90 4.81
N GLU A 414 33.68 -16.09 4.60
CA GLU A 414 33.12 -16.78 3.44
C GLU A 414 32.03 -15.99 2.72
N VAL A 415 31.82 -16.27 1.42
CA VAL A 415 30.74 -15.69 0.62
C VAL A 415 29.64 -16.72 0.39
N GLY A 416 28.41 -16.40 0.75
CA GLY A 416 27.29 -17.31 0.52
C GLY A 416 25.94 -16.72 0.86
N ALA A 417 24.93 -17.58 0.85
CA ALA A 417 23.57 -17.24 1.25
C ALA A 417 23.04 -18.29 2.22
N PHE A 418 22.30 -17.82 3.22
CA PHE A 418 21.60 -18.68 4.16
C PHE A 418 20.17 -18.92 3.70
N TYR A 419 19.69 -20.13 3.98
CA TYR A 419 18.31 -20.51 3.78
C TYR A 419 17.72 -21.06 5.06
N LEU A 420 16.49 -20.68 5.32
CA LEU A 420 15.77 -21.03 6.53
C LEU A 420 14.45 -21.72 6.17
N GLN A 421 14.12 -22.77 6.91
CA GLN A 421 12.80 -23.36 6.91
C GLN A 421 12.30 -23.44 8.33
N LEU A 422 11.12 -22.89 8.59
CA LEU A 422 10.49 -22.88 9.90
C LEU A 422 9.43 -23.98 9.96
N ASN A 423 9.45 -24.77 11.03
CA ASN A 423 8.49 -25.83 11.29
C ASN A 423 7.82 -25.57 12.64
N GLY A 424 6.50 -25.42 12.63
CA GLY A 424 5.71 -25.09 13.81
C GLY A 424 4.40 -25.87 13.90
N THR A 425 3.59 -25.54 14.90
CA THR A 425 2.33 -26.24 15.19
C THR A 425 1.30 -26.18 14.05
N SER A 426 1.34 -25.12 13.24
CA SER A 426 0.36 -24.83 12.20
C SER A 426 0.84 -25.14 10.79
N GLY A 427 2.10 -25.56 10.62
CA GLY A 427 2.66 -25.92 9.33
C GLY A 427 4.15 -25.69 9.20
N VAL A 428 4.65 -25.78 7.97
CA VAL A 428 6.06 -25.62 7.61
C VAL A 428 6.17 -24.59 6.49
N THR A 429 7.15 -23.69 6.57
CA THR A 429 7.41 -22.73 5.49
C THR A 429 8.03 -23.41 4.28
N ARG A 430 8.02 -22.73 3.13
CA ARG A 430 8.97 -23.04 2.05
C ARG A 430 10.40 -22.68 2.49
N ARG A 431 11.40 -23.10 1.71
CA ARG A 431 12.79 -22.68 1.89
C ARG A 431 12.86 -21.16 1.64
N ILE A 432 13.13 -20.39 2.70
CA ILE A 432 13.26 -18.93 2.68
C ILE A 432 14.71 -18.61 2.41
N LYS A 433 14.99 -17.82 1.37
CA LYS A 433 16.33 -17.25 1.16
C LYS A 433 16.47 -15.99 2.01
N LEU A 434 17.46 -15.93 2.89
CA LEU A 434 17.60 -14.83 3.84
C LEU A 434 18.24 -13.57 3.21
N GLN A 435 19.12 -13.75 2.24
CA GLN A 435 19.77 -12.67 1.48
C GLN A 435 19.35 -12.72 0.01
N GLU A 436 19.01 -11.57 -0.59
CA GLU A 436 18.68 -11.50 -2.02
C GLU A 436 19.83 -11.97 -2.90
N SER A 437 21.04 -11.51 -2.58
CA SER A 437 22.31 -11.90 -3.21
C SER A 437 23.26 -12.49 -2.16
N ALA A 438 24.24 -13.26 -2.63
CA ALA A 438 25.29 -13.80 -1.76
C ALA A 438 26.08 -12.67 -1.09
N GLN A 439 26.40 -12.84 0.19
CA GLN A 439 27.10 -11.84 1.00
C GLN A 439 28.35 -12.44 1.64
N TYR A 440 29.32 -11.58 1.94
CA TYR A 440 30.53 -11.94 2.67
C TYR A 440 30.28 -11.90 4.19
N PHE A 441 30.68 -12.96 4.89
CA PHE A 441 30.55 -13.13 6.33
C PHE A 441 31.94 -13.30 6.95
N ALA A 442 32.40 -12.27 7.66
CA ALA A 442 33.65 -12.34 8.43
C ALA A 442 33.45 -13.06 9.77
N PRO A 443 34.49 -13.72 10.32
CA PRO A 443 34.46 -14.24 11.69
C PRO A 443 34.07 -13.16 12.70
N GLY A 444 33.17 -13.50 13.63
CA GLY A 444 32.63 -12.57 14.63
C GLY A 444 31.61 -11.54 14.11
N ALA A 445 31.32 -11.50 12.81
CA ALA A 445 30.31 -10.60 12.27
C ALA A 445 28.89 -10.99 12.72
N SER A 446 28.01 -9.98 12.80
CA SER A 446 26.58 -10.17 13.02
C SER A 446 25.80 -9.77 11.78
N TRP A 447 24.79 -10.56 11.43
CA TRP A 447 23.85 -10.25 10.35
C TRP A 447 22.43 -10.32 10.87
N GLN A 448 21.55 -9.43 10.43
CA GLN A 448 20.13 -9.52 10.75
C GLN A 448 19.26 -8.96 9.64
N LYS A 449 18.07 -9.54 9.47
CA LYS A 449 17.06 -9.04 8.55
C LYS A 449 15.67 -9.53 8.94
N VAL A 450 14.65 -8.72 8.63
CA VAL A 450 13.25 -9.12 8.70
C VAL A 450 12.89 -9.83 7.41
N VAL A 451 12.34 -11.03 7.53
CA VAL A 451 11.91 -11.87 6.40
C VAL A 451 10.42 -12.20 6.52
N PRO A 452 9.62 -11.98 5.47
CA PRO A 452 8.24 -12.41 5.45
C PRO A 452 8.13 -13.91 5.17
N ALA A 453 7.34 -14.63 5.97
CA ALA A 453 7.03 -16.03 5.69
C ALA A 453 5.66 -16.43 6.25
N ALA A 454 5.18 -17.61 5.84
CA ALA A 454 3.90 -18.12 6.31
C ALA A 454 3.92 -18.27 7.84
N GLY A 455 2.79 -17.98 8.50
CA GLY A 455 2.64 -18.20 9.93
C GLY A 455 2.67 -19.69 10.26
N VAL A 456 3.62 -20.13 11.09
CA VAL A 456 3.77 -21.55 11.47
C VAL A 456 3.21 -21.88 12.84
N GLY A 457 2.60 -20.91 13.54
CA GLY A 457 2.21 -21.07 14.94
C GLY A 457 3.45 -21.15 15.84
N ALA A 458 3.34 -21.85 16.97
CA ALA A 458 4.47 -22.00 17.89
C ALA A 458 5.60 -22.80 17.22
N LEU A 459 6.84 -22.31 17.31
CA LEU A 459 7.99 -22.94 16.66
C LEU A 459 8.31 -24.28 17.34
N ARG A 460 8.58 -25.30 16.52
CA ARG A 460 8.98 -26.64 16.97
C ARG A 460 10.38 -26.99 16.55
N GLU A 461 10.78 -26.52 15.38
CA GLU A 461 12.04 -26.87 14.74
C GLU A 461 12.38 -25.83 13.68
N ILE A 462 13.68 -25.59 13.50
CA ILE A 462 14.17 -24.84 12.35
C ILE A 462 15.16 -25.69 11.56
N LYS A 463 15.19 -25.51 10.26
CA LYS A 463 16.21 -26.07 9.39
C LYS A 463 16.98 -24.94 8.74
N LEU A 464 18.28 -24.90 9.01
CA LEU A 464 19.20 -23.88 8.53
C LEU A 464 20.19 -24.51 7.56
N GLU A 465 20.38 -23.84 6.43
CA GLU A 465 21.26 -24.27 5.37
C GLU A 465 22.11 -23.07 4.94
N TRP A 466 23.38 -23.32 4.61
CA TRP A 466 24.25 -22.33 4.02
C TRP A 466 24.76 -22.85 2.67
N ASP A 467 24.77 -21.97 1.68
CA ASP A 467 25.23 -22.26 0.34
C ASP A 467 26.35 -21.29 -0.02
N TYR A 468 27.51 -21.85 -0.32
CA TYR A 468 28.65 -21.12 -0.85
C TYR A 468 28.35 -20.69 -2.30
N GLN A 469 28.38 -19.38 -2.53
CA GLN A 469 28.10 -18.79 -3.85
C GLN A 469 29.26 -17.89 -4.24
N HIS A 470 29.90 -18.19 -5.36
CA HIS A 470 31.00 -17.39 -5.92
C HIS A 470 30.56 -16.71 -7.22
N THR A 471 31.27 -15.64 -7.59
CA THR A 471 31.05 -14.97 -8.88
C THR A 471 32.31 -15.09 -9.73
N TYR A 472 32.16 -15.39 -11.02
CA TYR A 472 33.29 -15.48 -11.96
C TYR A 472 34.11 -14.19 -12.07
N TRP A 473 33.52 -13.05 -11.72
CA TRP A 473 34.16 -11.72 -11.80
C TRP A 473 34.89 -11.30 -10.52
N ASN A 474 34.79 -12.08 -9.43
CA ASN A 474 35.48 -11.79 -8.18
C ASN A 474 36.36 -12.99 -7.77
N PRO A 475 37.62 -13.05 -8.22
CA PRO A 475 38.55 -14.14 -7.89
C PRO A 475 38.81 -14.31 -6.38
N LEU A 476 38.64 -13.24 -5.59
CA LEU A 476 38.79 -13.29 -4.13
C LEU A 476 37.64 -14.05 -3.45
N SER A 477 36.53 -14.29 -4.15
CA SER A 477 35.44 -15.13 -3.66
C SER A 477 35.66 -16.62 -3.90
N TRP A 478 36.71 -17.03 -4.65
CA TRP A 478 36.90 -18.41 -5.09
C TRP A 478 37.66 -19.24 -4.04
N ARG A 479 37.04 -20.32 -3.57
CA ARG A 479 37.73 -21.40 -2.86
C ARG A 479 38.28 -22.40 -3.86
N VAL A 480 39.50 -22.14 -4.33
CA VAL A 480 40.23 -23.05 -5.25
C VAL A 480 40.77 -24.28 -4.52
N TYR A 481 41.04 -24.16 -3.21
CA TYR A 481 41.50 -25.25 -2.35
C TYR A 481 40.77 -25.21 -1.00
N GLY A 482 40.32 -26.38 -0.52
CA GLY A 482 39.58 -26.55 0.74
C GLY A 482 38.05 -26.47 0.60
N GLU A 483 37.33 -27.08 1.54
CA GLU A 483 35.86 -27.03 1.59
C GLU A 483 35.38 -25.67 2.11
N ALA A 484 34.34 -25.11 1.49
CA ALA A 484 33.70 -23.88 1.96
C ALA A 484 32.86 -24.19 3.21
N MET A 485 33.14 -23.51 4.31
CA MET A 485 32.52 -23.74 5.61
C MET A 485 32.20 -22.43 6.32
N ILE A 486 31.06 -22.38 7.01
CA ILE A 486 30.71 -21.23 7.86
C ILE A 486 30.41 -21.68 9.28
N PHE A 487 30.84 -20.90 10.27
CA PHE A 487 30.69 -21.23 11.68
C PHE A 487 29.71 -20.25 12.32
N LEU A 488 28.75 -20.75 13.10
CA LEU A 488 27.74 -19.91 13.77
C LEU A 488 27.80 -20.14 15.28
N ASP A 489 27.89 -19.04 16.02
CA ASP A 489 27.74 -19.07 17.48
C ASP A 489 26.26 -19.11 17.86
N GLU A 490 25.45 -18.29 17.19
CA GLU A 490 24.05 -18.10 17.55
C GLU A 490 23.17 -17.80 16.34
N VAL A 491 21.95 -18.35 16.39
CA VAL A 491 20.83 -18.01 15.51
C VAL A 491 19.66 -17.59 16.40
N THR A 492 19.17 -16.36 16.23
CA THR A 492 17.96 -15.87 16.89
C THR A 492 16.86 -15.64 15.85
N ILE A 493 15.64 -16.11 16.13
CA ILE A 493 14.43 -15.85 15.35
C ILE A 493 13.39 -15.23 16.28
N THR A 494 12.90 -14.04 15.93
CA THR A 494 11.82 -13.36 16.67
C THR A 494 10.63 -13.14 15.76
N VAL A 495 9.42 -13.49 16.22
CA VAL A 495 8.17 -13.29 15.49
C VAL A 495 7.54 -11.96 15.90
N LEU A 496 7.19 -11.09 14.95
CA LEU A 496 6.65 -9.78 15.28
C LEU A 496 5.26 -9.87 15.94
N GLU A 497 4.40 -10.72 15.39
CA GLU A 497 2.99 -10.83 15.77
C GLU A 497 2.79 -11.41 17.16
N THR A 498 3.64 -12.36 17.55
CA THR A 498 3.52 -13.04 18.85
C THR A 498 4.57 -12.59 19.85
N GLY A 499 5.62 -11.88 19.42
CA GLY A 499 6.80 -11.57 20.22
C GLY A 499 7.62 -12.79 20.67
N GLU A 500 7.26 -13.99 20.19
CA GLU A 500 7.99 -15.23 20.49
C GLU A 500 9.42 -15.13 19.96
N ARG A 501 10.39 -15.43 20.82
CA ARG A 501 11.82 -15.43 20.46
C ARG A 501 12.41 -16.81 20.68
N LEU A 502 12.98 -17.38 19.62
CA LEU A 502 13.76 -18.61 19.62
C LEU A 502 15.25 -18.29 19.47
N ARG A 503 16.09 -18.82 20.35
CA ARG A 503 17.55 -18.70 20.31
C ARG A 503 18.20 -20.08 20.22
N ILE A 504 19.15 -20.29 19.31
CA ILE A 504 19.83 -21.57 19.08
C ILE A 504 21.33 -21.34 18.99
N CYS A 505 22.12 -22.22 19.61
CA CYS A 505 23.58 -22.17 19.58
C CYS A 505 24.15 -23.46 18.92
N PRO A 506 24.44 -23.46 17.61
CA PRO A 506 24.85 -24.66 16.87
C PRO A 506 26.19 -25.30 17.29
N GLY A 507 26.97 -24.62 18.14
CA GLY A 507 28.34 -25.01 18.50
C GLY A 507 29.33 -24.29 17.60
N GLY A 508 29.92 -23.20 18.10
CA GLY A 508 30.74 -22.26 17.32
C GLY A 508 31.98 -22.86 16.64
N ASP A 509 32.39 -24.07 17.00
CA ASP A 509 33.47 -24.82 16.35
C ASP A 509 32.99 -25.87 15.34
N GLU A 510 31.68 -26.14 15.26
CA GLU A 510 31.11 -27.07 14.29
C GLU A 510 30.66 -26.34 13.00
N PRO A 511 31.38 -26.52 11.87
CA PRO A 511 31.07 -25.79 10.64
C PRO A 511 29.79 -26.28 9.96
N PHE A 512 29.06 -25.36 9.34
CA PHE A 512 28.10 -25.66 8.28
C PHE A 512 28.87 -25.81 6.98
N LYS A 513 28.77 -26.98 6.35
CA LYS A 513 29.27 -27.18 4.99
C LYS A 513 28.25 -26.67 3.98
N SER A 514 28.73 -26.24 2.81
CA SER A 514 27.85 -25.84 1.71
C SER A 514 26.89 -26.97 1.32
N TRP A 515 25.60 -26.66 1.16
CA TRP A 515 24.51 -27.61 0.84
C TRP A 515 24.25 -28.71 1.88
N ASP A 516 24.74 -28.55 3.11
CA ASP A 516 24.51 -29.47 4.22
C ASP A 516 23.54 -28.86 5.25
N PRO A 517 22.22 -29.05 5.09
CA PRO A 517 21.25 -28.44 5.97
C PRO A 517 21.23 -29.12 7.35
N ARG A 518 21.29 -28.31 8.41
CA ARG A 518 21.16 -28.79 9.79
C ARG A 518 19.80 -28.42 10.36
N THR A 519 19.27 -29.32 11.18
CA THR A 519 17.95 -29.20 11.77
C THR A 519 18.08 -29.07 13.28
N PHE A 520 17.39 -28.08 13.85
CA PHE A 520 17.48 -27.70 15.25
C PHE A 520 16.07 -27.73 15.87
N PRO A 521 15.71 -28.82 16.55
CA PRO A 521 14.50 -28.88 17.35
C PRO A 521 14.53 -27.82 18.46
N VAL A 522 13.37 -27.26 18.79
CA VAL A 522 13.26 -26.30 19.90
C VAL A 522 13.58 -27.00 21.21
N GLY A 523 14.41 -26.37 22.04
CA GLY A 523 14.87 -26.91 23.33
C GLY A 523 16.14 -27.75 23.26
N THR A 524 16.66 -28.02 22.06
CA THR A 524 18.03 -28.55 21.89
C THR A 524 19.00 -27.40 21.60
N HIS A 525 20.32 -27.66 21.73
CA HIS A 525 21.36 -26.66 21.43
C HIS A 525 21.19 -25.33 22.21
N LEU A 526 21.03 -25.45 23.54
CA LEU A 526 20.87 -24.33 24.47
C LEU A 526 22.15 -23.47 24.51
N CYS A 527 21.97 -22.16 24.46
CA CYS A 527 23.07 -21.23 24.68
C CYS A 527 23.45 -21.22 26.18
N LEU A 528 24.75 -21.12 26.48
CA LEU A 528 25.25 -21.12 27.87
C LEU A 528 24.55 -20.03 28.71
N GLY A 529 23.96 -20.44 29.83
CA GLY A 529 23.25 -19.53 30.76
C GLY A 529 21.76 -19.29 30.45
N ALA A 530 21.19 -19.91 29.41
CA ALA A 530 19.75 -19.85 29.14
C ALA A 530 19.00 -21.01 29.80
N SER A 531 17.95 -20.72 30.58
CA SER A 531 17.08 -21.74 31.18
C SER A 531 15.98 -22.25 30.23
N ASN A 532 15.70 -21.52 29.14
CA ASN A 532 14.79 -21.88 28.04
C ASN A 532 15.17 -21.11 26.77
N ASN A 533 15.05 -21.73 25.60
CA ASN A 533 15.33 -21.11 24.30
C ASN A 533 14.12 -20.36 23.70
N VAL A 534 12.93 -20.52 24.28
CA VAL A 534 11.71 -19.80 23.89
C VAL A 534 11.33 -18.83 25.00
N ILE A 535 11.31 -17.54 24.69
CA ILE A 535 10.82 -16.51 25.59
C ILE A 535 9.40 -16.15 25.11
N PRO A 536 8.34 -16.51 25.86
CA PRO A 536 6.98 -16.08 25.53
C PRO A 536 6.90 -14.56 25.66
N ALA A 537 6.16 -13.91 24.76
CA ALA A 537 5.88 -12.50 24.92
C ALA A 537 5.06 -12.25 26.19
N ALA A 538 5.27 -11.08 26.80
CA ALA A 538 4.26 -10.52 27.69
C ALA A 538 2.95 -10.35 26.87
N ASN A 539 1.85 -10.91 27.36
CA ASN A 539 0.56 -11.08 26.67
C ASN A 539 0.16 -9.90 25.74
N ILE A 540 0.24 -10.12 24.42
CA ILE A 540 -0.18 -9.17 23.36
C ILE A 540 -1.66 -9.41 23.02
N HIS A 541 -2.55 -9.31 23.99
CA HIS A 541 -3.99 -9.41 23.75
C HIS A 541 -4.71 -8.24 24.40
N HIS A 542 -5.12 -7.23 23.63
CA HIS A 542 -6.35 -6.44 23.84
C HIS A 542 -6.81 -5.71 22.57
#